data_AF-A0A2N8M4N7-F1
#
_entry.id   AF-A0A2N8M4N7-F1
#
_cell.length_a   1.000
_cell.length_b   1.000
_cell.length_c   1.000
_cell.angle_alpha   90.00
_cell.angle_beta   90.00
_cell.angle_gamma   90.00
#
_symmetry.space_group_name_H-M   'P 1'
#
loop_
_entity.id
_entity.type
_entity.pdbx_description
1 polymer ?
#
loop_
_entity_poly.entity_id
_entity_poly.type
_entity_poly.pdbx_seq_one_letter_code
_entity_poly.pdbx_strand_id
1 'polypeptide(L)'
;MGKFIFRAQSSNGELAGVQEAATAAEAVAQLESQGLTDVRLQSHVLAASQPLQTHGLSDSDYARNYRYFQTNQGWTAFLKAFLRQNWWLWPLALAMAVWCVTTGDLFWAALALALPIVLLGWGAWKYRDAQLFNQVLAACARGQWQAGKDAIEVLRRRVKDPAVQMELAVHEACILARENQQEAAQAVLDEWKPLMDNLMPGMYVAHQARLALARRDFAAVCELHRQAMEATGGDAAMTLDYALMEARYGSSARAHCVLLEVSAATLPEYGYAFLPWVEGVVALRQQRTDEALEKLQQAMSGLQVFADNPAIWPTLAMMSSDLGLALLAKGQPEAANGVVAAAWPVLSVHGDPDDLALFRDRFSLPA
;
A
#
# COMPACT_ATOMS: atom_id res chain seq x y z
N MET A 1 -11.10 -10.11 14.79
CA MET A 1 -10.36 -11.13 14.01
C MET A 1 -9.99 -10.50 12.68
N GLY A 2 -8.70 -10.52 12.32
CA GLY A 2 -8.18 -9.99 11.08
C GLY A 2 -8.14 -11.05 9.97
N LYS A 3 -8.22 -10.60 8.72
CA LYS A 3 -8.07 -11.45 7.52
C LYS A 3 -6.69 -11.26 6.93
N PHE A 4 -5.88 -12.31 6.94
CA PHE A 4 -4.52 -12.31 6.41
C PHE A 4 -4.46 -13.05 5.10
N ILE A 5 -4.07 -12.36 4.03
CA ILE A 5 -3.78 -12.98 2.75
C ILE A 5 -2.39 -13.61 2.86
N PHE A 6 -2.24 -14.86 2.45
CA PHE A 6 -0.96 -15.57 2.55
C PHE A 6 -0.62 -16.32 1.27
N ARG A 7 0.68 -16.62 1.14
CA ARG A 7 1.27 -17.54 0.17
C ARG A 7 2.20 -18.49 0.93
N ALA A 8 2.16 -19.78 0.61
CA ALA A 8 3.02 -20.78 1.24
C ALA A 8 3.33 -21.92 0.26
N GLN A 9 4.27 -22.78 0.62
CA GLN A 9 4.61 -24.02 -0.08
C GLN A 9 3.96 -25.21 0.62
N SER A 10 3.28 -26.04 -0.14
CA SER A 10 2.75 -27.35 0.25
C SER A 10 3.51 -28.45 -0.49
N SER A 11 3.37 -29.71 -0.06
CA SER A 11 3.89 -30.89 -0.78
C SER A 11 3.51 -30.97 -2.26
N ASN A 12 2.40 -30.31 -2.66
CA ASN A 12 1.84 -30.32 -4.01
C ASN A 12 2.16 -29.02 -4.79
N GLY A 13 3.03 -28.16 -4.25
CA GLY A 13 3.40 -26.87 -4.81
C GLY A 13 2.86 -25.69 -4.02
N GLU A 14 2.88 -24.54 -4.66
CA GLU A 14 2.53 -23.26 -4.05
C GLU A 14 1.03 -23.10 -3.81
N LEU A 15 0.67 -22.63 -2.62
CA LEU A 15 -0.70 -22.38 -2.18
C LEU A 15 -0.85 -20.91 -1.78
N ALA A 16 -1.99 -20.31 -2.12
CA ALA A 16 -2.35 -18.96 -1.70
C ALA A 16 -3.80 -18.95 -1.20
N GLY A 17 -4.07 -18.18 -0.16
CA GLY A 17 -5.38 -18.13 0.47
C GLY A 17 -5.54 -16.99 1.47
N VAL A 18 -6.63 -17.05 2.22
CA VAL A 18 -6.93 -16.11 3.31
C VAL A 18 -7.05 -16.91 4.61
N GLN A 19 -6.36 -16.45 5.66
CA GLN A 19 -6.40 -17.02 6.99
C GLN A 19 -6.99 -16.00 7.96
N GLU A 20 -7.98 -16.42 8.75
CA GLU A 20 -8.51 -15.61 9.85
C GLU A 20 -7.72 -15.89 11.12
N ALA A 21 -7.22 -14.83 11.77
CA ALA A 21 -6.47 -14.92 13.03
C ALA A 21 -6.61 -13.61 13.82
N ALA A 22 -6.28 -13.60 15.11
CA ALA A 22 -6.23 -12.35 15.86
C ALA A 22 -4.94 -11.56 15.55
N THR A 23 -3.83 -12.26 15.30
CA THR A 23 -2.52 -11.66 15.02
C THR A 23 -1.82 -12.30 13.82
N ALA A 24 -0.82 -11.60 13.26
CA ALA A 24 0.03 -12.14 12.20
C ALA A 24 0.80 -13.40 12.66
N ALA A 25 1.29 -13.39 13.90
CA ALA A 25 1.99 -14.53 14.50
C ALA A 25 1.08 -15.77 14.63
N GLU A 26 -0.18 -15.58 15.06
CA GLU A 26 -1.17 -16.66 15.09
C GLU A 26 -1.48 -17.19 13.69
N ALA A 27 -1.61 -16.31 12.69
CA ALA A 27 -1.84 -16.72 11.31
C ALA A 27 -0.70 -17.61 10.79
N VAL A 28 0.55 -17.21 11.00
CA VAL A 28 1.73 -17.98 10.59
C VAL A 28 1.77 -19.34 11.32
N ALA A 29 1.60 -19.34 12.65
CA ALA A 29 1.63 -20.58 13.44
C ALA A 29 0.53 -21.57 13.02
N GLN A 30 -0.68 -21.07 12.71
CA GLN A 30 -1.77 -21.90 12.20
C GLN A 30 -1.43 -22.50 10.83
N LEU A 31 -0.86 -21.73 9.91
CA LEU A 31 -0.47 -22.20 8.59
C LEU A 31 0.66 -23.24 8.65
N GLU A 32 1.65 -23.02 9.52
CA GLU A 32 2.73 -23.99 9.75
C GLU A 32 2.20 -25.29 10.36
N SER A 33 1.22 -25.23 11.27
CA SER A 33 0.58 -26.41 11.85
C SER A 33 -0.20 -27.26 10.83
N GLN A 34 -0.61 -26.65 9.70
CA GLN A 34 -1.23 -27.34 8.57
C GLN A 34 -0.21 -28.05 7.66
N GLY A 35 1.08 -27.99 7.99
CA GLY A 35 2.17 -28.58 7.21
C GLY A 35 2.65 -27.71 6.05
N LEU A 36 2.28 -26.43 6.03
CA LEU A 36 2.77 -25.47 5.05
C LEU A 36 4.16 -24.95 5.45
N THR A 37 5.00 -24.67 4.46
CA THR A 37 6.37 -24.17 4.62
C THR A 37 6.57 -22.87 3.81
N ASP A 38 7.59 -22.07 4.12
CA ASP A 38 7.81 -20.74 3.48
C ASP A 38 6.54 -19.86 3.49
N VAL A 39 5.89 -19.77 4.66
CA VAL A 39 4.68 -18.98 4.84
C VAL A 39 5.01 -17.48 4.75
N ARG A 40 4.35 -16.78 3.84
CA ARG A 40 4.50 -15.33 3.64
C ARG A 40 3.14 -14.65 3.69
N LEU A 41 2.99 -13.70 4.59
CA LEU A 41 1.82 -12.84 4.65
C LEU A 41 1.92 -11.76 3.56
N GLN A 42 0.82 -11.47 2.87
CA GLN A 42 0.75 -10.48 1.80
C GLN A 42 0.02 -9.21 2.24
N SER A 43 -0.85 -9.29 3.24
CA SER A 43 -1.60 -8.14 3.77
C SER A 43 -1.23 -7.87 5.23
N HIS A 44 -1.34 -6.60 5.60
CA HIS A 44 -1.30 -6.17 6.99
C HIS A 44 -2.73 -5.85 7.46
N VAL A 45 -3.00 -5.93 8.78
CA VAL A 45 -4.33 -5.67 9.34
C VAL A 45 -4.77 -4.22 9.14
N LEU A 46 -3.82 -3.28 9.09
CA LEU A 46 -4.11 -1.87 8.76
C LEU A 46 -4.45 -1.62 7.29
N ALA A 47 -4.25 -2.59 6.40
CA ALA A 47 -4.65 -2.42 5.00
C ALA A 47 -6.18 -2.52 4.92
N ALA A 48 -6.85 -1.41 5.20
CA ALA A 48 -8.27 -1.26 4.93
C ALA A 48 -8.51 -1.60 3.45
N SER A 49 -9.50 -2.47 3.23
CA SER A 49 -9.97 -2.98 1.95
C SER A 49 -9.66 -2.04 0.78
N GLN A 50 -8.78 -2.46 -0.14
CA GLN A 50 -8.99 -2.02 -1.52
C GLN A 50 -10.44 -2.42 -1.87
N PRO A 51 -11.22 -1.57 -2.58
CA PRO A 51 -12.61 -1.88 -2.96
C PRO A 51 -12.77 -3.11 -3.86
N LEU A 52 -11.73 -3.94 -4.00
CA LEU A 52 -11.79 -5.31 -4.46
C LEU A 52 -12.55 -6.16 -3.43
N GLN A 53 -13.85 -5.89 -3.28
CA GLN A 53 -14.76 -6.97 -2.91
C GLN A 53 -14.41 -8.14 -3.81
N THR A 54 -14.25 -9.34 -3.25
CA THR A 54 -13.83 -10.53 -3.99
C THR A 54 -14.73 -10.85 -5.19
N HIS A 55 -15.88 -10.18 -5.39
CA HIS A 55 -16.69 -10.20 -6.62
C HIS A 55 -16.97 -11.63 -7.16
N GLY A 56 -17.12 -12.60 -6.26
CA GLY A 56 -17.35 -14.00 -6.63
C GLY A 56 -16.09 -14.82 -6.93
N LEU A 57 -14.90 -14.25 -6.74
CA LEU A 57 -13.64 -14.99 -6.67
C LEU A 57 -13.60 -15.80 -5.37
N SER A 58 -13.09 -17.02 -5.47
CA SER A 58 -12.70 -17.78 -4.28
C SER A 58 -11.57 -17.04 -3.56
N ASP A 59 -11.44 -17.25 -2.25
CA ASP A 59 -10.34 -16.67 -1.45
C ASP A 59 -8.95 -17.03 -2.03
N SER A 60 -8.83 -18.21 -2.63
CA SER A 60 -7.61 -18.65 -3.31
C SER A 60 -7.30 -17.86 -4.59
N ASP A 61 -8.33 -17.51 -5.38
CA ASP A 61 -8.16 -16.73 -6.60
C ASP A 61 -7.90 -15.25 -6.28
N TYR A 62 -8.53 -14.76 -5.22
CA TYR A 62 -8.24 -13.42 -4.71
C TYR A 62 -6.79 -13.32 -4.22
N ALA A 63 -6.34 -14.22 -3.34
CA ALA A 63 -4.98 -14.25 -2.83
C ALA A 63 -3.93 -14.37 -3.95
N ARG A 64 -4.19 -15.24 -4.94
CA ARG A 64 -3.31 -15.42 -6.11
C ARG A 64 -3.19 -14.17 -6.98
N ASN A 65 -4.28 -13.42 -7.13
CA ASN A 65 -4.28 -12.19 -7.93
C ASN A 65 -3.95 -10.94 -7.10
N TYR A 66 -3.88 -11.03 -5.78
CA TYR A 66 -3.64 -9.89 -4.89
C TYR A 66 -2.34 -9.16 -5.24
N ARG A 67 -1.23 -9.89 -5.39
CA ARG A 67 0.06 -9.30 -5.82
C ARG A 67 -0.02 -8.70 -7.23
N TYR A 68 -0.77 -9.32 -8.14
CA TYR A 68 -0.94 -8.78 -9.49
C TYR A 68 -1.61 -7.40 -9.44
N PHE A 69 -2.68 -7.27 -8.66
CA PHE A 69 -3.38 -5.99 -8.48
C PHE A 69 -2.57 -4.97 -7.68
N GLN A 70 -1.67 -5.40 -6.79
CA GLN A 70 -0.75 -4.48 -6.12
C GLN A 70 0.35 -3.93 -7.05
N THR A 71 0.84 -4.75 -7.97
CA THR A 71 1.98 -4.42 -8.85
C THR A 71 1.56 -3.83 -10.20
N ASN A 72 0.32 -4.09 -10.64
CA ASN A 72 -0.21 -3.63 -11.91
C ASN A 72 -1.54 -2.91 -11.68
N GLN A 73 -1.55 -1.59 -11.89
CA GLN A 73 -2.74 -0.77 -11.80
C GLN A 73 -3.25 -0.34 -13.18
N GLY A 74 -4.54 -0.03 -13.28
CA GLY A 74 -5.13 0.55 -14.48
C GLY A 74 -5.97 -0.40 -15.31
N TRP A 75 -6.62 0.17 -16.33
CA TRP A 75 -7.53 -0.56 -17.22
C TRP A 75 -6.86 -1.69 -18.00
N THR A 76 -5.58 -1.53 -18.34
CA THR A 76 -4.80 -2.56 -19.05
C THR A 76 -4.55 -3.78 -18.16
N ALA A 77 -4.23 -3.57 -16.88
CA ALA A 77 -4.06 -4.63 -15.90
C ALA A 77 -5.38 -5.37 -15.66
N PHE A 78 -6.47 -4.62 -15.46
CA PHE A 78 -7.81 -5.20 -15.34
C PHE A 78 -8.18 -6.05 -16.57
N LEU A 79 -7.98 -5.52 -17.79
CA LEU A 79 -8.35 -6.22 -19.01
C LEU A 79 -7.52 -7.49 -19.20
N LYS A 80 -6.20 -7.43 -18.92
CA LYS A 80 -5.32 -8.61 -18.95
C LYS A 80 -5.75 -9.67 -17.93
N ALA A 81 -6.05 -9.27 -16.69
CA ALA A 81 -6.53 -10.19 -15.66
C ALA A 81 -7.88 -10.81 -16.05
N PHE A 82 -8.83 -9.98 -16.51
CA PHE A 82 -10.15 -10.43 -16.94
C PHE A 82 -10.06 -11.42 -18.10
N LEU A 83 -9.30 -11.09 -19.14
CA LEU A 83 -9.08 -11.98 -20.29
C LEU A 83 -8.37 -13.26 -19.86
N ARG A 84 -7.33 -13.19 -19.02
CA ARG A 84 -6.62 -14.38 -18.54
C ARG A 84 -7.53 -15.31 -17.75
N GLN A 85 -8.42 -14.77 -16.92
CA GLN A 85 -9.30 -15.57 -16.08
C GLN A 85 -10.50 -16.14 -16.85
N ASN A 86 -11.03 -15.37 -17.80
CA ASN A 86 -12.25 -15.69 -18.53
C ASN A 86 -12.00 -16.04 -20.00
N TRP A 87 -10.76 -16.41 -20.37
CA TRP A 87 -10.38 -16.63 -21.76
C TRP A 87 -11.25 -17.70 -22.43
N TRP A 88 -11.64 -18.73 -21.68
CA TRP A 88 -12.43 -19.88 -22.14
C TRP A 88 -13.88 -19.51 -22.48
N LEU A 89 -14.42 -18.39 -21.96
CA LEU A 89 -15.76 -17.92 -22.30
C LEU A 89 -15.84 -17.52 -23.78
N TRP A 90 -14.76 -16.99 -24.36
CA TRP A 90 -14.73 -16.53 -25.74
C TRP A 90 -14.85 -17.66 -26.78
N PRO A 91 -14.02 -18.73 -26.76
CA PRO A 91 -14.20 -19.84 -27.70
C PRO A 91 -15.52 -20.59 -27.47
N LEU A 92 -16.00 -20.69 -26.22
CA LEU A 92 -17.31 -21.29 -25.93
C LEU A 92 -18.45 -20.46 -26.54
N ALA A 93 -18.44 -19.14 -26.32
CA ALA A 93 -19.43 -18.24 -26.90
C ALA A 93 -19.42 -18.28 -28.43
N LEU A 94 -18.22 -18.35 -29.03
CA LEU A 94 -18.06 -18.46 -30.49
C LEU A 94 -18.60 -19.80 -31.02
N ALA A 95 -18.28 -20.92 -30.37
CA ALA A 95 -18.77 -22.24 -30.75
C ALA A 95 -20.30 -22.33 -30.65
N MET A 96 -20.88 -21.80 -29.57
CA MET A 96 -22.34 -21.69 -29.42
C MET A 96 -22.96 -20.80 -30.50
N ALA A 97 -22.34 -19.66 -30.81
CA ALA A 97 -22.86 -18.75 -31.82
C ALA A 97 -22.86 -19.41 -33.22
N VAL A 98 -21.77 -20.09 -33.59
CA VAL A 98 -21.69 -20.84 -34.86
C VAL A 98 -22.77 -21.93 -34.92
N TRP A 99 -22.95 -22.70 -33.84
CA TRP A 99 -24.01 -23.72 -33.77
C TRP A 99 -25.41 -23.11 -33.93
N CYS A 100 -25.71 -22.01 -33.24
CA CYS A 100 -27.01 -21.34 -33.34
C CYS A 100 -27.27 -20.76 -34.73
N VAL A 101 -26.23 -20.26 -35.41
CA VAL A 101 -26.33 -19.82 -36.80
C VAL A 101 -26.63 -20.99 -37.73
N THR A 102 -26.03 -22.17 -37.52
CA THR A 102 -26.31 -23.35 -38.35
C THR A 102 -27.70 -23.94 -38.12
N THR A 103 -28.31 -23.72 -36.96
CA THR A 103 -29.69 -24.13 -36.66
C THR A 103 -30.74 -23.07 -37.05
N GLY A 104 -30.32 -21.90 -37.54
CA GLY A 104 -31.20 -20.82 -38.00
C GLY A 104 -31.64 -19.82 -36.92
N ASP A 105 -31.12 -19.94 -35.70
CA ASP A 105 -31.50 -19.12 -34.54
C ASP A 105 -30.51 -17.97 -34.29
N LEU A 106 -30.63 -16.92 -35.11
CA LEU A 106 -29.79 -15.71 -35.03
C LEU A 106 -29.88 -15.00 -33.67
N PHE A 107 -31.04 -15.05 -33.00
CA PHE A 107 -31.24 -14.46 -31.68
C PHE A 107 -30.34 -15.12 -30.62
N TRP A 108 -30.29 -16.45 -30.59
CA TRP A 108 -29.47 -17.20 -29.64
C TRP A 108 -27.98 -17.06 -29.93
N ALA A 109 -27.59 -16.93 -31.21
CA ALA A 109 -26.23 -16.61 -31.58
C ALA A 109 -25.78 -15.24 -31.04
N ALA A 110 -26.64 -14.22 -31.15
CA ALA A 110 -26.36 -12.89 -30.62
C ALA A 110 -26.27 -12.90 -29.09
N LEU A 111 -27.16 -13.63 -28.41
CA LEU A 111 -27.15 -13.74 -26.94
C LEU A 111 -25.89 -14.45 -26.42
N ALA A 112 -25.44 -15.50 -27.11
CA ALA A 112 -24.21 -16.22 -26.76
C ALA A 112 -22.97 -15.31 -26.77
N LEU A 113 -22.86 -14.43 -27.78
CA LEU A 113 -21.79 -13.44 -27.86
C LEU A 113 -21.97 -12.25 -26.90
N ALA A 114 -23.20 -11.90 -26.54
CA ALA A 114 -23.49 -10.82 -25.62
C ALA A 114 -23.04 -11.15 -24.18
N LEU A 115 -23.13 -12.41 -23.76
CA LEU A 115 -22.79 -12.85 -22.40
C LEU A 115 -21.37 -12.44 -21.94
N PRO A 116 -20.27 -12.77 -22.66
CA PRO A 116 -18.93 -12.35 -22.26
C PRO A 116 -18.75 -10.83 -22.27
N ILE A 117 -19.44 -10.11 -23.17
CA ILE A 117 -19.40 -8.65 -23.24
C ILE A 117 -20.08 -8.03 -22.02
N VAL A 118 -21.23 -8.55 -21.62
CA VAL A 118 -21.96 -8.10 -20.42
C VAL A 118 -21.13 -8.34 -19.15
N LEU A 119 -20.49 -9.51 -19.03
CA LEU A 119 -19.60 -9.81 -17.91
C LEU A 119 -18.39 -8.87 -17.87
N LEU A 120 -17.80 -8.55 -19.02
CA LEU A 120 -16.72 -7.57 -19.12
C LEU A 120 -17.21 -6.17 -18.70
N GLY A 121 -18.37 -5.74 -19.20
CA GLY A 121 -18.98 -4.46 -18.85
C GLY A 121 -19.29 -4.35 -17.35
N TRP A 122 -19.79 -5.42 -16.75
CA TRP A 122 -20.06 -5.52 -15.32
C TRP A 122 -18.77 -5.47 -14.48
N GLY A 123 -17.74 -6.22 -14.88
CA GLY A 123 -16.43 -6.18 -14.24
C GLY A 123 -15.79 -4.80 -14.33
N ALA A 124 -15.88 -4.16 -15.49
CA ALA A 124 -15.39 -2.79 -15.71
C ALA A 124 -16.14 -1.77 -14.84
N TRP A 125 -17.47 -1.89 -14.78
CA TRP A 125 -18.30 -1.03 -13.94
C TRP A 125 -17.91 -1.10 -12.46
N LYS A 126 -17.59 -2.29 -11.96
CA LYS A 126 -17.07 -2.50 -10.60
C LYS A 126 -15.65 -1.97 -10.41
N TYR A 127 -14.75 -2.25 -11.36
CA TYR A 127 -13.37 -1.82 -11.32
C TYR A 127 -13.22 -0.28 -11.32
N ARG A 128 -14.22 0.44 -11.85
CA ARG A 128 -14.29 1.89 -11.79
C ARG A 128 -14.13 2.45 -10.37
N ASP A 129 -14.69 1.80 -9.36
CA ASP A 129 -14.63 2.32 -7.98
C ASP A 129 -13.23 2.11 -7.37
N ALA A 130 -12.53 1.02 -7.74
CA ALA A 130 -11.11 0.84 -7.43
C ALA A 130 -10.23 1.88 -8.13
N GLN A 131 -10.56 2.23 -9.39
CA GLN A 131 -9.87 3.31 -10.10
C GLN A 131 -10.09 4.68 -9.45
N LEU A 132 -11.29 4.96 -8.95
CA LEU A 132 -11.57 6.18 -8.19
C LEU A 132 -10.78 6.21 -6.88
N PHE A 133 -10.68 5.09 -6.16
CA PHE A 133 -9.83 5.02 -4.97
C PHE A 133 -8.35 5.29 -5.29
N ASN A 134 -7.83 4.70 -6.37
CA ASN A 134 -6.47 5.01 -6.85
C ASN A 134 -6.30 6.49 -7.23
N GLN A 135 -7.35 7.15 -7.73
CA GLN A 135 -7.32 8.60 -7.98
C GLN A 135 -7.25 9.40 -6.69
N VAL A 136 -7.96 9.00 -5.62
CA VAL A 136 -7.81 9.60 -4.28
C VAL A 136 -6.36 9.51 -3.82
N LEU A 137 -5.77 8.31 -3.89
CA LEU A 137 -4.39 8.07 -3.49
C LEU A 137 -3.39 8.90 -4.31
N ALA A 138 -3.54 8.92 -5.64
CA ALA A 138 -2.68 9.68 -6.54
C ALA A 138 -2.79 11.19 -6.31
N ALA A 139 -4.00 11.70 -6.10
CA ALA A 139 -4.23 13.11 -5.78
C ALA A 139 -3.59 13.49 -4.44
N CYS A 140 -3.77 12.66 -3.40
CA CYS A 140 -3.13 12.85 -2.10
C CYS A 140 -1.59 12.80 -2.20
N ALA A 141 -1.04 11.87 -3.00
CA ALA A 141 0.39 11.74 -3.19
C ALA A 141 0.98 13.00 -3.88
N ARG A 142 0.28 13.58 -4.84
CA ARG A 142 0.74 14.75 -5.62
C ARG A 142 0.34 16.11 -5.05
N GLY A 143 -0.26 16.16 -3.87
CA GLY A 143 -0.69 17.43 -3.29
C GLY A 143 -1.93 18.06 -3.93
N GLN A 144 -2.69 17.31 -4.71
CA GLN A 144 -3.89 17.78 -5.41
C GLN A 144 -5.13 17.68 -4.50
N TRP A 145 -5.12 18.45 -3.41
CA TRP A 145 -6.08 18.32 -2.30
C TRP A 145 -7.55 18.41 -2.71
N GLN A 146 -7.91 19.37 -3.56
CA GLN A 146 -9.28 19.52 -4.02
C GLN A 146 -9.74 18.33 -4.86
N ALA A 147 -8.91 17.87 -5.80
CA ALA A 147 -9.21 16.68 -6.61
C ALA A 147 -9.35 15.43 -5.73
N GLY A 148 -8.54 15.33 -4.66
CA GLY A 148 -8.65 14.28 -3.65
C GLY A 148 -10.00 14.31 -2.93
N LYS A 149 -10.43 15.49 -2.44
CA LYS A 149 -11.73 15.68 -1.77
C LYS A 149 -12.91 15.36 -2.69
N ASP A 150 -12.89 15.83 -3.93
CA ASP A 150 -13.95 15.57 -4.91
C ASP A 150 -14.08 14.07 -5.19
N ALA A 151 -12.95 13.36 -5.36
CA ALA A 151 -12.94 11.92 -5.55
C ALA A 151 -13.41 11.15 -4.30
N ILE A 152 -13.03 11.59 -3.10
CA ILE A 152 -13.51 11.04 -1.82
C ILE A 152 -15.04 11.16 -1.74
N GLU A 153 -15.60 12.33 -2.04
CA GLU A 153 -17.05 12.56 -1.97
C GLU A 153 -17.81 11.65 -2.96
N VAL A 154 -17.32 11.54 -4.19
CA VAL A 154 -17.92 10.66 -5.21
C VAL A 154 -17.89 9.20 -4.74
N LEU A 155 -16.75 8.73 -4.21
CA LEU A 155 -16.61 7.35 -3.77
C LEU A 155 -17.46 7.06 -2.52
N ARG A 156 -17.52 8.00 -1.57
CA ARG A 156 -18.34 7.94 -0.36
C ARG A 156 -19.84 7.78 -0.66
N ARG A 157 -20.31 8.39 -1.75
CA ARG A 157 -21.70 8.24 -2.21
C ARG A 157 -21.98 6.86 -2.80
N ARG A 158 -20.99 6.25 -3.46
CA ARG A 158 -21.13 4.99 -4.21
C ARG A 158 -20.89 3.73 -3.39
N VAL A 159 -19.86 3.72 -2.55
CA VAL A 159 -19.43 2.55 -1.77
C VAL A 159 -19.85 2.77 -0.32
N LYS A 160 -20.66 1.89 0.26
CA LYS A 160 -21.15 2.01 1.65
C LYS A 160 -20.46 1.08 2.63
N ASP A 161 -19.42 0.38 2.17
CA ASP A 161 -18.61 -0.48 3.01
C ASP A 161 -17.93 0.31 4.15
N PRO A 162 -18.09 -0.07 5.43
CA PRO A 162 -17.52 0.68 6.55
C PRO A 162 -16.00 0.80 6.53
N ALA A 163 -15.27 -0.23 6.06
CA ALA A 163 -13.80 -0.18 6.03
C ALA A 163 -13.31 0.78 4.95
N VAL A 164 -13.96 0.80 3.77
CA VAL A 164 -13.67 1.80 2.73
C VAL A 164 -14.00 3.21 3.21
N GLN A 165 -15.13 3.40 3.91
CA GLN A 165 -15.53 4.70 4.43
C GLN A 165 -14.55 5.24 5.47
N MET A 166 -14.07 4.37 6.37
CA MET A 166 -13.03 4.70 7.34
C MET A 166 -11.74 5.16 6.64
N GLU A 167 -11.25 4.41 5.65
CA GLU A 167 -10.01 4.78 4.95
C GLU A 167 -10.17 6.12 4.20
N LEU A 168 -11.34 6.36 3.60
CA LEU A 168 -11.65 7.66 2.99
C LEU A 168 -11.66 8.80 4.02
N ALA A 169 -12.20 8.57 5.21
CA ALA A 169 -12.18 9.55 6.31
C ALA A 169 -10.76 9.83 6.79
N VAL A 170 -9.89 8.82 6.87
CA VAL A 170 -8.46 8.99 7.20
C VAL A 170 -7.76 9.86 6.16
N HIS A 171 -7.99 9.62 4.86
CA HIS A 171 -7.43 10.46 3.81
C HIS A 171 -7.95 11.90 3.87
N GLU A 172 -9.25 12.09 4.10
CA GLU A 172 -9.85 13.41 4.30
C GLU A 172 -9.22 14.14 5.49
N ALA A 173 -9.09 13.48 6.64
CA ALA A 173 -8.44 14.03 7.82
C ALA A 173 -6.98 14.42 7.55
N CYS A 174 -6.23 13.62 6.79
CA CYS A 174 -4.87 13.97 6.39
C CYS A 174 -4.84 15.20 5.47
N ILE A 175 -5.80 15.36 4.56
CA ILE A 175 -5.90 16.56 3.71
C ILE A 175 -6.22 17.79 4.57
N LEU A 176 -7.20 17.69 5.47
CA LEU A 176 -7.57 18.76 6.40
C LEU A 176 -6.38 19.18 7.28
N ALA A 177 -5.62 18.21 7.79
CA ALA A 177 -4.42 18.48 8.57
C ALA A 177 -3.35 19.25 7.77
N ARG A 178 -3.16 18.92 6.49
CA ARG A 178 -2.24 19.65 5.58
C ARG A 178 -2.74 21.05 5.23
N GLU A 179 -4.04 21.29 5.26
CA GLU A 179 -4.65 22.62 5.09
C GLU A 179 -4.71 23.42 6.41
N ASN A 180 -4.02 22.96 7.46
CA ASN A 180 -4.02 23.56 8.80
C ASN A 180 -5.38 23.55 9.52
N GLN A 181 -6.31 22.70 9.11
CA GLN A 181 -7.62 22.51 9.76
C GLN A 181 -7.56 21.36 10.77
N GLN A 182 -6.77 21.56 11.83
CA GLN A 182 -6.41 20.47 12.77
C GLN A 182 -7.59 19.93 13.56
N GLU A 183 -8.44 20.80 14.10
CA GLU A 183 -9.63 20.41 14.87
C GLU A 183 -10.61 19.61 14.01
N ALA A 184 -10.82 20.05 12.76
CA ALA A 184 -11.68 19.34 11.81
C ALA A 184 -11.08 17.97 11.44
N ALA A 185 -9.77 17.90 11.21
CA ALA A 185 -9.08 16.64 10.93
C ALA A 185 -9.23 15.63 12.08
N GLN A 186 -9.07 16.10 13.32
CA GLN A 186 -9.22 15.24 14.50
C GLN A 186 -10.67 14.79 14.69
N ALA A 187 -11.64 15.70 14.52
CA ALA A 187 -13.06 15.36 14.62
C ALA A 187 -13.46 14.27 13.62
N VAL A 188 -12.97 14.34 12.38
CA VAL A 188 -13.19 13.29 11.37
C VAL A 188 -12.64 11.95 11.85
N LEU A 189 -11.43 11.88 12.43
CA LEU A 189 -10.91 10.61 12.95
C LEU A 189 -11.69 10.10 14.17
N ASP A 190 -12.09 10.99 15.07
CA ASP A 190 -12.78 10.64 16.32
C ASP A 190 -14.08 9.88 16.07
N GLU A 191 -14.81 10.23 15.01
CA GLU A 191 -16.04 9.53 14.57
C GLU A 191 -15.79 8.05 14.27
N TRP A 192 -14.60 7.71 13.78
CA TRP A 192 -14.24 6.35 13.36
C TRP A 192 -13.46 5.56 14.40
N LYS A 193 -13.09 6.20 15.53
CA LYS A 193 -12.35 5.56 16.63
C LYS A 193 -12.97 4.23 17.09
N PRO A 194 -14.30 4.10 17.31
CA PRO A 194 -14.87 2.83 17.74
C PRO A 194 -14.66 1.70 16.73
N LEU A 195 -14.71 1.99 15.43
CA LEU A 195 -14.45 0.98 14.40
C LEU A 195 -12.96 0.60 14.37
N MET A 196 -12.07 1.59 14.42
CA MET A 196 -10.62 1.37 14.41
C MET A 196 -10.17 0.51 15.59
N ASP A 197 -10.60 0.85 16.81
CA ASP A 197 -10.27 0.11 18.03
C ASP A 197 -10.81 -1.33 18.00
N ASN A 198 -11.97 -1.54 17.36
CA ASN A 198 -12.55 -2.88 17.18
C ASN A 198 -11.81 -3.72 16.12
N LEU A 199 -11.28 -3.10 15.07
CA LEU A 199 -10.55 -3.78 14.00
C LEU A 199 -9.18 -4.24 14.46
N MET A 200 -8.43 -3.35 15.12
CA MET A 200 -7.08 -3.63 15.58
C MET A 200 -6.70 -2.67 16.72
N PRO A 201 -6.18 -3.18 17.85
CA PRO A 201 -5.56 -2.35 18.87
C PRO A 201 -4.50 -1.42 18.25
N GLY A 202 -4.45 -0.16 18.68
CA GLY A 202 -3.46 0.80 18.17
C GLY A 202 -3.73 1.39 16.78
N MET A 203 -4.72 0.90 16.00
CA MET A 203 -5.04 1.45 14.68
C MET A 203 -5.41 2.93 14.72
N TYR A 204 -6.25 3.32 15.67
CA TYR A 204 -6.64 4.72 15.85
C TYR A 204 -5.41 5.62 16.08
N VAL A 205 -4.50 5.18 16.96
CA VAL A 205 -3.25 5.92 17.28
C VAL A 205 -2.31 5.95 16.07
N ALA A 206 -2.22 4.87 15.31
CA ALA A 206 -1.45 4.84 14.05
C ALA A 206 -1.99 5.86 13.03
N HIS A 207 -3.31 6.04 12.94
CA HIS A 207 -3.90 7.08 12.09
C HIS A 207 -3.69 8.49 12.65
N GLN A 208 -3.69 8.68 13.97
CA GLN A 208 -3.27 9.95 14.57
C GLN A 208 -1.81 10.29 14.21
N ALA A 209 -0.92 9.29 14.13
CA ALA A 209 0.46 9.49 13.68
C ALA A 209 0.52 10.01 12.23
N ARG A 210 -0.38 9.56 11.34
CA ARG A 210 -0.51 10.10 9.97
C ARG A 210 -0.91 11.58 9.97
N LEU A 211 -1.79 12.01 10.89
CA LEU A 211 -2.14 13.43 11.07
C LEU A 211 -0.97 14.25 11.65
N ALA A 212 -0.22 13.71 12.60
CA ALA A 212 1.00 14.34 13.10
C ALA A 212 2.02 14.52 11.98
N LEU A 213 2.21 13.50 11.13
CA LEU A 213 3.10 13.58 9.97
C LEU A 213 2.64 14.62 8.95
N ALA A 214 1.33 14.69 8.68
CA ALA A 214 0.75 15.73 7.81
C ALA A 214 1.03 17.16 8.31
N ARG A 215 1.13 17.34 9.63
CA ARG A 215 1.49 18.60 10.30
C ARG A 215 2.99 18.80 10.45
N ARG A 216 3.81 17.81 10.08
CA ARG A 216 5.26 17.76 10.30
C ARG A 216 5.66 17.88 11.78
N ASP A 217 4.79 17.43 12.67
CA ASP A 217 5.11 17.29 14.10
C ASP A 217 5.81 15.95 14.32
N PHE A 218 7.10 15.91 13.99
CA PHE A 218 7.86 14.67 13.98
C PHE A 218 8.07 14.07 15.37
N ALA A 219 8.09 14.89 16.42
CA ALA A 219 8.14 14.40 17.80
C ALA A 219 6.86 13.63 18.15
N ALA A 220 5.68 14.19 17.81
CA ALA A 220 4.42 13.48 17.97
C ALA A 220 4.33 12.23 17.08
N VAL A 221 4.90 12.25 15.87
CA VAL A 221 4.97 11.06 15.00
C VAL A 221 5.67 9.90 15.71
N CYS A 222 6.89 10.11 16.23
CA CYS A 222 7.63 9.06 16.95
C CYS A 222 6.84 8.54 18.17
N GLU A 223 6.26 9.44 18.96
CA GLU A 223 5.52 9.08 20.16
C GLU A 223 4.22 8.32 19.86
N LEU A 224 3.47 8.73 18.84
CA LEU A 224 2.24 8.03 18.43
C LEU A 224 2.55 6.66 17.82
N HIS A 225 3.64 6.51 17.05
CA HIS A 225 4.07 5.19 16.56
C HIS A 225 4.53 4.27 17.70
N ARG A 226 5.21 4.80 18.72
CA ARG A 226 5.54 4.05 19.95
C ARG A 226 4.28 3.54 20.65
N GLN A 227 3.30 4.42 20.84
CA GLN A 227 2.02 4.06 21.46
C GLN A 227 1.24 3.02 20.64
N ALA A 228 1.25 3.14 19.30
CA ALA A 228 0.61 2.17 18.41
C ALA A 228 1.27 0.78 18.50
N MET A 229 2.61 0.73 18.52
CA MET A 229 3.38 -0.50 18.73
C MET A 229 3.08 -1.14 20.09
N GLU A 230 3.03 -0.35 21.16
CA GLU A 230 2.70 -0.85 22.50
C GLU A 230 1.28 -1.39 22.57
N ALA A 231 0.32 -0.70 21.95
CA ALA A 231 -1.07 -1.11 21.91
C ALA A 231 -1.30 -2.43 21.15
N THR A 232 -0.47 -2.73 20.14
CA THR A 232 -0.50 -4.02 19.43
C THR A 232 0.28 -5.13 20.12
N GLY A 233 0.95 -4.84 21.24
CA GLY A 233 1.82 -5.80 21.92
C GLY A 233 3.09 -6.12 21.11
N GLY A 234 3.58 -5.18 20.31
CA GLY A 234 4.80 -5.35 19.52
C GLY A 234 4.60 -6.10 18.19
N ASP A 235 3.44 -5.91 17.54
CA ASP A 235 3.23 -6.43 16.17
C ASP A 235 4.38 -6.00 15.24
N ALA A 236 4.93 -6.95 14.47
CA ALA A 236 6.16 -6.73 13.72
C ALA A 236 6.09 -5.57 12.72
N ALA A 237 4.94 -5.33 12.09
CA ALA A 237 4.79 -4.22 11.16
C ALA A 237 4.73 -2.88 11.90
N MET A 238 4.01 -2.81 13.04
CA MET A 238 3.99 -1.60 13.88
C MET A 238 5.36 -1.29 14.49
N THR A 239 6.08 -2.33 14.94
CA THR A 239 7.45 -2.21 15.45
C THR A 239 8.38 -1.69 14.35
N LEU A 240 8.22 -2.16 13.12
CA LEU A 240 8.99 -1.69 11.97
C LEU A 240 8.66 -0.24 11.59
N ASP A 241 7.37 0.14 11.59
CA ASP A 241 6.95 1.53 11.36
C ASP A 241 7.55 2.47 12.41
N TYR A 242 7.53 2.06 13.69
CA TYR A 242 8.16 2.83 14.76
C TYR A 242 9.68 2.93 14.59
N ALA A 243 10.36 1.83 14.25
CA ALA A 243 11.79 1.84 13.97
C ALA A 243 12.15 2.81 12.84
N LEU A 244 11.34 2.86 11.77
CA LEU A 244 11.53 3.81 10.68
C LEU A 244 11.35 5.27 11.13
N MET A 245 10.33 5.57 11.95
CA MET A 245 10.13 6.92 12.44
C MET A 245 11.25 7.37 13.38
N GLU A 246 11.74 6.49 14.27
CA GLU A 246 12.93 6.76 15.08
C GLU A 246 14.18 6.95 14.21
N ALA A 247 14.32 6.18 13.12
CA ALA A 247 15.46 6.31 12.21
C ALA A 247 15.47 7.67 11.51
N ARG A 248 14.31 8.14 11.03
CA ARG A 248 14.23 9.40 10.27
C ARG A 248 14.16 10.63 11.18
N TYR A 249 13.38 10.57 12.25
CA TYR A 249 13.07 11.75 13.06
C TYR A 249 13.51 11.69 14.52
N GLY A 250 13.72 10.48 15.04
CA GLY A 250 14.07 10.25 16.44
C GLY A 250 15.56 9.95 16.64
N SER A 251 15.84 8.94 17.45
CA SER A 251 17.18 8.46 17.77
C SER A 251 17.58 7.29 16.87
N SER A 252 18.65 7.45 16.08
CA SER A 252 19.20 6.36 15.25
C SER A 252 19.66 5.15 16.09
N ALA A 253 20.09 5.37 17.33
CA ALA A 253 20.42 4.29 18.25
C ALA A 253 19.17 3.52 18.69
N ARG A 254 18.07 4.23 18.99
CA ARG A 254 16.80 3.58 19.35
C ARG A 254 16.22 2.82 18.17
N ALA A 255 16.24 3.42 16.98
CA ALA A 255 15.81 2.77 15.75
C ALA A 255 16.53 1.43 15.54
N HIS A 256 17.85 1.40 15.74
CA HIS A 256 18.62 0.16 15.67
C HIS A 256 18.18 -0.88 16.72
N CYS A 257 17.99 -0.48 17.98
CA CYS A 257 17.51 -1.38 19.02
C CYS A 257 16.12 -1.97 18.71
N VAL A 258 15.17 -1.12 18.32
CA VAL A 258 13.80 -1.55 17.98
C VAL A 258 13.81 -2.47 16.77
N LEU A 259 14.67 -2.22 15.78
CA LEU A 259 14.76 -3.07 14.60
C LEU A 259 15.19 -4.51 14.94
N LEU A 260 16.00 -4.71 15.98
CA LEU A 260 16.40 -6.05 16.46
C LEU A 260 15.22 -6.85 17.05
N GLU A 261 14.14 -6.17 17.43
CA GLU A 261 12.92 -6.79 17.98
C GLU A 261 11.93 -7.19 16.86
N VAL A 262 12.15 -6.74 15.62
CA VAL A 262 11.25 -7.03 14.50
C VAL A 262 11.38 -8.49 14.07
N SER A 263 10.32 -9.27 14.25
CA SER A 263 10.23 -10.62 13.71
C SER A 263 9.93 -10.59 12.22
N ALA A 264 10.98 -10.75 11.40
CA ALA A 264 10.86 -10.78 9.94
C ALA A 264 9.91 -11.89 9.43
N ALA A 265 9.79 -13.01 10.15
CA ALA A 265 8.90 -14.12 9.76
C ALA A 265 7.41 -13.71 9.75
N THR A 266 7.04 -12.71 10.54
CA THR A 266 5.65 -12.23 10.66
C THR A 266 5.38 -10.95 9.88
N LEU A 267 6.38 -10.40 9.19
CA LEU A 267 6.20 -9.22 8.35
C LEU A 267 5.40 -9.56 7.08
N PRO A 268 4.59 -8.62 6.58
CA PRO A 268 4.04 -8.73 5.23
C PRO A 268 5.16 -8.63 4.18
N GLU A 269 4.97 -9.25 3.02
CA GLU A 269 6.01 -9.38 1.97
C GLU A 269 6.59 -8.03 1.53
N TYR A 270 5.76 -6.98 1.43
CA TYR A 270 6.25 -5.63 1.10
C TYR A 270 7.04 -4.99 2.23
N GLY A 271 6.82 -5.41 3.48
CA GLY A 271 7.53 -4.95 4.68
C GLY A 271 9.01 -5.33 4.67
N TYR A 272 9.41 -6.36 3.91
CA TYR A 272 10.83 -6.74 3.83
C TYR A 272 11.73 -5.65 3.27
N ALA A 273 11.22 -4.80 2.38
CA ALA A 273 12.01 -3.71 1.82
C ALA A 273 12.19 -2.54 2.81
N PHE A 274 11.39 -2.48 3.87
CA PHE A 274 11.52 -1.47 4.93
C PHE A 274 12.66 -1.79 5.89
N LEU A 275 13.01 -3.07 6.11
CA LEU A 275 14.16 -3.45 6.93
C LEU A 275 15.47 -2.79 6.46
N PRO A 276 15.93 -2.98 5.20
CA PRO A 276 17.14 -2.30 4.72
C PRO A 276 16.94 -0.79 4.60
N TRP A 277 15.71 -0.27 4.51
CA TRP A 277 15.49 1.17 4.56
C TRP A 277 15.86 1.75 5.92
N VAL A 278 15.35 1.15 7.00
CA VAL A 278 15.69 1.55 8.39
C VAL A 278 17.20 1.45 8.61
N GLU A 279 17.81 0.33 8.22
CA GLU A 279 19.27 0.13 8.33
C GLU A 279 20.05 1.22 7.58
N GLY A 280 19.62 1.54 6.36
CA GLY A 280 20.25 2.55 5.51
C GLY A 280 20.18 3.96 6.09
N VAL A 281 19.02 4.37 6.63
CA VAL A 281 18.86 5.66 7.30
C VAL A 281 19.71 5.73 8.57
N VAL A 282 19.74 4.66 9.38
CA VAL A 282 20.59 4.58 10.57
C VAL A 282 22.08 4.70 10.18
N ALA A 283 22.52 3.99 9.15
CA ALA A 283 23.88 4.08 8.64
C ALA A 283 24.23 5.49 8.13
N LEU A 284 23.32 6.12 7.40
CA LEU A 284 23.50 7.48 6.89
C LEU A 284 23.70 8.48 8.04
N ARG A 285 22.85 8.41 9.07
CA ARG A 285 22.96 9.28 10.27
C ARG A 285 24.23 9.03 11.08
N GLN A 286 24.83 7.85 10.95
CA GLN A 286 26.11 7.49 11.57
C GLN A 286 27.32 7.73 10.65
N GLN A 287 27.12 8.41 9.50
CA GLN A 287 28.15 8.69 8.51
C GLN A 287 28.83 7.44 7.91
N ARG A 288 28.13 6.30 7.96
CA ARG A 288 28.54 5.04 7.31
C ARG A 288 28.00 5.01 5.88
N THR A 289 28.50 5.92 5.04
CA THR A 289 27.95 6.23 3.72
C THR A 289 27.85 5.01 2.79
N ASP A 290 28.84 4.13 2.81
CA ASP A 290 28.88 2.99 1.88
C ASP A 290 27.80 1.96 2.20
N GLU A 291 27.65 1.65 3.49
CA GLU A 291 26.60 0.77 3.97
C GLU A 291 25.22 1.42 3.79
N ALA A 292 25.09 2.72 4.06
CA ALA A 292 23.86 3.45 3.81
C ALA A 292 23.41 3.32 2.35
N LEU A 293 24.34 3.52 1.41
CA LEU A 293 24.06 3.43 -0.02
C LEU A 293 23.63 2.02 -0.42
N GLU A 294 24.35 0.99 0.02
CA GLU A 294 24.00 -0.41 -0.26
C GLU A 294 22.58 -0.74 0.22
N LYS A 295 22.28 -0.40 1.48
CA LYS A 295 21.00 -0.70 2.12
C LYS A 295 19.84 0.08 1.49
N LEU A 296 20.02 1.36 1.18
CA LEU A 296 18.99 2.18 0.53
C LEU A 296 18.72 1.73 -0.91
N GLN A 297 19.74 1.29 -1.65
CA GLN A 297 19.56 0.68 -2.98
C GLN A 297 18.82 -0.65 -2.91
N GLN A 298 19.11 -1.49 -1.91
CA GLN A 298 18.40 -2.73 -1.66
C GLN A 298 16.91 -2.46 -1.36
N ALA A 299 16.63 -1.48 -0.48
CA ALA A 299 15.27 -1.07 -0.15
C ALA A 299 14.50 -0.58 -1.39
N MET A 300 15.11 0.31 -2.18
CA MET A 300 14.50 0.88 -3.39
C MET A 300 14.16 -0.22 -4.40
N SER A 301 15.10 -1.15 -4.63
CA SER A 301 14.89 -2.28 -5.53
C SER A 301 13.72 -3.18 -5.09
N GLY A 302 13.54 -3.34 -3.78
CA GLY A 302 12.45 -4.14 -3.20
C GLY A 302 11.06 -3.52 -3.37
N LEU A 303 10.93 -2.19 -3.32
CA LEU A 303 9.64 -1.50 -3.48
C LEU A 303 9.34 -1.03 -4.90
N GLN A 304 10.34 -0.91 -5.78
CA GLN A 304 10.15 -0.42 -7.15
C GLN A 304 9.14 -1.24 -7.95
N VAL A 305 8.97 -2.52 -7.63
CA VAL A 305 7.96 -3.41 -8.25
C VAL A 305 6.51 -2.95 -8.02
N PHE A 306 6.28 -2.06 -7.06
CA PHE A 306 4.98 -1.47 -6.74
C PHE A 306 4.84 -0.02 -7.23
N ALA A 307 5.75 0.47 -8.09
CA ALA A 307 5.75 1.86 -8.55
C ALA A 307 4.47 2.28 -9.29
N ASP A 308 3.70 1.34 -9.85
CA ASP A 308 2.40 1.62 -10.48
C ASP A 308 1.28 1.87 -9.44
N ASN A 309 1.50 1.56 -8.16
CA ASN A 309 0.54 1.74 -7.08
C ASN A 309 0.69 3.11 -6.40
N PRO A 310 -0.30 4.01 -6.51
CA PRO A 310 -0.22 5.33 -5.90
C PRO A 310 -0.13 5.33 -4.37
N ALA A 311 -0.54 4.24 -3.70
CA ALA A 311 -0.38 4.10 -2.25
C ALA A 311 1.10 4.12 -1.81
N ILE A 312 2.00 3.65 -2.68
CA ILE A 312 3.43 3.48 -2.38
C ILE A 312 4.25 4.70 -2.82
N TRP A 313 3.68 5.62 -3.61
CA TRP A 313 4.41 6.78 -4.12
C TRP A 313 5.00 7.67 -3.02
N PRO A 314 4.29 8.00 -1.90
CA PRO A 314 4.90 8.76 -0.82
C PRO A 314 6.11 8.02 -0.22
N THR A 315 6.00 6.71 0.00
CA THR A 315 7.09 5.88 0.52
C THR A 315 8.31 5.88 -0.40
N LEU A 316 8.10 5.65 -1.71
CA LEU A 316 9.19 5.71 -2.70
C LEU A 316 9.82 7.10 -2.76
N ALA A 317 9.02 8.16 -2.64
CA ALA A 317 9.53 9.52 -2.61
C ALA A 317 10.44 9.77 -1.39
N MET A 318 10.02 9.37 -0.19
CA MET A 318 10.85 9.49 1.01
C MET A 318 12.13 8.67 0.90
N MET A 319 12.04 7.43 0.41
CA MET A 319 13.22 6.57 0.19
C MET A 319 14.18 7.16 -0.85
N SER A 320 13.65 7.80 -1.90
CA SER A 320 14.45 8.56 -2.88
C SER A 320 15.14 9.77 -2.25
N SER A 321 14.52 10.42 -1.25
CA SER A 321 15.16 11.47 -0.43
C SER A 321 16.39 10.91 0.27
N ASP A 322 16.20 9.84 1.05
CA ASP A 322 17.27 9.22 1.84
C ASP A 322 18.41 8.71 0.94
N LEU A 323 18.07 8.08 -0.19
CA LEU A 323 19.05 7.64 -1.19
C LEU A 323 19.78 8.82 -1.85
N GLY A 324 19.07 9.91 -2.15
CA GLY A 324 19.65 11.15 -2.65
C GLY A 324 20.68 11.74 -1.69
N LEU A 325 20.39 11.76 -0.39
CA LEU A 325 21.32 12.19 0.66
C LEU A 325 22.57 11.29 0.72
N ALA A 326 22.40 9.97 0.68
CA ALA A 326 23.52 9.03 0.68
C ALA A 326 24.42 9.19 -0.55
N LEU A 327 23.84 9.40 -1.73
CA LEU A 327 24.57 9.67 -2.97
C LEU A 327 25.34 11.00 -2.92
N LEU A 328 24.73 12.06 -2.35
CA LEU A 328 25.43 13.32 -2.12
C LEU A 328 26.60 13.15 -1.14
N ALA A 329 26.40 12.43 -0.04
CA ALA A 329 27.46 12.12 0.94
C ALA A 329 28.60 11.30 0.32
N LYS A 330 28.30 10.47 -0.68
CA LYS A 330 29.30 9.69 -1.45
C LYS A 330 29.99 10.51 -2.55
N GLY A 331 29.58 11.77 -2.78
CA GLY A 331 30.13 12.63 -3.82
C GLY A 331 29.60 12.31 -5.22
N GLN A 332 28.37 11.77 -5.33
CA GLN A 332 27.72 11.40 -6.59
C GLN A 332 26.50 12.30 -6.90
N PRO A 333 26.70 13.60 -7.16
CA PRO A 333 25.60 14.56 -7.30
C PRO A 333 24.71 14.32 -8.53
N GLU A 334 25.24 13.79 -9.63
CA GLU A 334 24.45 13.49 -10.83
C GLU A 334 23.46 12.34 -10.58
N ALA A 335 23.93 11.27 -9.93
CA ALA A 335 23.07 10.15 -9.54
C ALA A 335 22.02 10.60 -8.51
N ALA A 336 22.42 11.44 -7.54
CA ALA A 336 21.51 12.02 -6.56
C ALA A 336 20.41 12.86 -7.24
N ASN A 337 20.77 13.71 -8.20
CA ASN A 337 19.79 14.48 -8.96
C ASN A 337 18.83 13.57 -9.73
N GLY A 338 19.34 12.52 -10.38
CA GLY A 338 18.51 11.57 -11.13
C GLY A 338 17.41 10.93 -10.29
N VAL A 339 17.74 10.45 -9.09
CA VAL A 339 16.76 9.83 -8.18
C VAL A 339 15.79 10.85 -7.58
N VAL A 340 16.29 12.01 -7.13
CA VAL A 340 15.47 13.04 -6.50
C VAL A 340 14.52 13.70 -7.50
N ALA A 341 15.00 14.05 -8.70
CA ALA A 341 14.19 14.67 -9.73
C ALA A 341 13.05 13.77 -10.20
N ALA A 342 13.29 12.45 -10.33
CA ALA A 342 12.25 11.49 -10.69
C ALA A 342 11.14 11.40 -9.63
N ALA A 343 11.49 11.52 -8.34
CA ALA A 343 10.56 11.48 -7.23
C ALA A 343 9.92 12.84 -6.90
N TRP A 344 10.44 13.94 -7.45
CA TRP A 344 10.10 15.32 -7.06
C TRP A 344 8.60 15.64 -7.03
N PRO A 345 7.76 15.21 -7.98
CA PRO A 345 6.32 15.53 -7.98
C PRO A 345 5.55 15.05 -6.74
N VAL A 346 6.11 14.08 -6.01
CA VAL A 346 5.55 13.56 -4.76
C VAL A 346 6.43 13.97 -3.58
N LEU A 347 7.75 13.93 -3.76
CA LEU A 347 8.70 14.32 -2.72
C LEU A 347 8.51 15.78 -2.28
N SER A 348 8.24 16.72 -3.18
CA SER A 348 8.01 18.13 -2.81
C SER A 348 6.83 18.34 -1.87
N VAL A 349 5.89 17.38 -1.83
CA VAL A 349 4.69 17.42 -0.98
C VAL A 349 4.95 16.78 0.39
N HIS A 350 5.62 15.62 0.41
CA HIS A 350 5.76 14.79 1.63
C HIS A 350 7.15 14.82 2.26
N GLY A 351 8.15 15.31 1.53
CA GLY A 351 9.55 15.34 1.93
C GLY A 351 9.83 16.19 3.16
N ASP A 352 10.95 15.88 3.80
CA ASP A 352 11.43 16.60 4.97
C ASP A 352 11.84 18.02 4.56
N PRO A 353 11.47 19.08 5.30
CA PRO A 353 11.74 20.45 4.90
C PRO A 353 13.21 20.75 4.62
N ASP A 354 14.11 20.20 5.43
CA ASP A 354 15.55 20.42 5.32
C ASP A 354 16.13 19.74 4.07
N ASP A 355 15.72 18.50 3.80
CA ASP A 355 16.08 17.76 2.58
C ASP A 355 15.58 18.49 1.33
N LEU A 356 14.32 18.93 1.34
CA LEU A 356 13.74 19.68 0.23
C LEU A 356 14.49 20.99 -0.05
N ALA A 357 14.87 21.71 1.00
CA ALA A 357 15.67 22.93 0.87
C ALA A 357 17.05 22.64 0.26
N LEU A 358 17.73 21.60 0.75
CA LEU A 358 19.02 21.14 0.22
C LEU A 358 18.92 20.77 -1.27
N PHE A 359 17.93 19.97 -1.66
CA PHE A 359 17.80 19.52 -3.03
C PHE A 359 17.42 20.64 -4.00
N ARG A 360 16.57 21.60 -3.59
CA ARG A 360 16.28 22.77 -4.42
C ARG A 360 17.53 23.59 -4.69
N ASP A 361 18.34 23.84 -3.66
CA ASP A 361 19.61 24.57 -3.78
C ASP A 361 20.59 23.83 -4.71
N ARG A 362 20.73 22.52 -4.54
CA ARG A 362 21.71 21.72 -5.29
C ARG A 362 21.32 21.40 -6.72
N PHE A 363 20.03 21.26 -7.03
CA PHE A 363 19.57 20.69 -8.29
C PHE A 363 18.62 21.59 -9.10
N SER A 364 18.33 22.81 -8.63
CA SER A 364 17.42 23.76 -9.33
C SER A 364 16.02 23.18 -9.59
N LEU A 365 15.51 22.41 -8.64
CA LEU A 365 14.18 21.77 -8.73
C LEU A 365 13.06 22.79 -8.49
N PRO A 366 11.87 22.59 -9.08
CA PRO A 366 10.76 23.52 -8.94
C PRO A 366 10.27 23.65 -7.50
N ALA A 367 9.70 24.81 -7.19
CA ALA A 367 9.11 25.12 -5.89
C ALA A 367 7.95 24.17 -5.56
#